data_AF-A0A939ULT5-F1
#
_entry.id   AF-A0A939ULT5-F1
#
_cell.length_a   1.000
_cell.length_b   1.000
_cell.length_c   1.000
_cell.angle_alpha   90.00
_cell.angle_beta   90.00
_cell.angle_gamma   90.00
#
_symmetry.space_group_name_H-M   'P 1'
#
loop_
_entity.id
_entity.type
_entity.pdbx_description
1 polymer ?
#
loop_
_entity_poly.entity_id
_entity_poly.type
_entity_poly.pdbx_seq_one_letter_code
_entity_poly.pdbx_strand_id
1 'polypeptide(L)'
;MAHSIVPEAEEILDKEYKVLDKGFVRLVDYLGSDQRIVQSARVSYGNGTKTVSQDAGLIDYLLRHQHTSPFEQVVFTFHVKMPIFVARQWVRHRMGRMNEVSGRYSIMKDEFYVPEQKDLEPQSKDNKQGRSDEPFEAAKAKEIQDSLVQGQKASYDAYSQLLDTGLAREVA
;
A
#
# COMPACT_ATOMS: atom_id res chain seq x y z
N MET A 1 27.07 7.59 -10.30
CA MET A 1 26.33 6.63 -9.45
C MET A 1 25.77 5.59 -10.38
N ALA A 2 26.31 4.37 -10.35
CA ALA A 2 25.85 3.29 -11.22
C ALA A 2 24.42 2.91 -10.84
N HIS A 3 23.67 2.40 -11.82
CA HIS A 3 22.42 1.67 -11.58
C HIS A 3 22.74 0.49 -10.63
N SER A 4 22.07 0.43 -9.48
CA SER A 4 22.20 -0.69 -8.55
C SER A 4 21.21 -1.77 -8.95
N ILE A 5 21.68 -3.00 -9.14
CA ILE A 5 20.83 -4.18 -9.33
C ILE A 5 20.90 -4.98 -8.03
N VAL A 6 19.74 -5.18 -7.39
CA VAL A 6 19.59 -5.97 -6.17
C VAL A 6 18.88 -7.28 -6.56
N PRO A 7 19.57 -8.44 -6.58
CA PRO A 7 18.98 -9.70 -7.05
C PRO A 7 17.64 -10.03 -6.39
N GLU A 8 17.52 -9.80 -5.09
CA GLU A 8 16.31 -10.05 -4.32
C GLU A 8 15.16 -9.11 -4.69
N ALA A 9 15.47 -7.88 -5.10
CA ALA A 9 14.47 -6.93 -5.60
C ALA A 9 14.02 -7.31 -7.02
N GLU A 10 14.95 -7.74 -7.89
CA GLU A 10 14.64 -8.26 -9.22
C GLU A 10 13.72 -9.49 -9.14
N GLU A 11 13.92 -10.35 -8.14
CA GLU A 11 13.06 -11.50 -7.90
C GLU A 11 11.61 -11.13 -7.59
N ILE A 12 11.34 -9.93 -7.05
CA ILE A 12 9.97 -9.51 -6.68
C ILE A 12 9.41 -8.41 -7.57
N LEU A 13 10.23 -7.88 -8.49
CA LEU A 13 9.86 -6.82 -9.40
C LEU A 13 8.65 -7.26 -10.25
N ASP A 14 7.66 -6.37 -10.34
CA ASP A 14 6.38 -6.58 -11.02
C ASP A 14 5.56 -7.81 -10.56
N LYS A 15 5.93 -8.46 -9.46
CA LYS A 15 5.11 -9.51 -8.84
C LYS A 15 4.02 -8.90 -7.96
N GLU A 16 2.78 -9.33 -8.19
CA GLU A 16 1.64 -8.93 -7.36
C GLU A 16 1.54 -9.77 -6.10
N TYR A 17 1.61 -9.12 -4.94
CA TYR A 17 1.27 -9.71 -3.66
C TYR A 17 -0.18 -9.37 -3.35
N LYS A 18 -1.05 -10.40 -3.33
CA LYS A 18 -2.49 -10.21 -3.10
C LYS A 18 -2.75 -9.76 -1.66
N VAL A 19 -3.64 -8.79 -1.51
CA VAL A 19 -4.04 -8.21 -0.22
C VAL A 19 -5.55 -8.00 -0.24
N LEU A 20 -6.22 -8.41 0.84
CA LEU A 20 -7.68 -8.54 0.88
C LEU A 20 -8.18 -9.50 -0.22
N ASP A 21 -9.40 -9.31 -0.68
CA ASP A 21 -10.06 -10.18 -1.68
C ASP A 21 -9.64 -9.85 -3.12
N LYS A 22 -9.43 -8.57 -3.46
CA LYS A 22 -9.20 -8.09 -4.84
C LYS A 22 -8.01 -7.14 -4.97
N GLY A 23 -7.37 -6.77 -3.88
CA GLY A 23 -6.26 -5.82 -3.84
C GLY A 23 -4.90 -6.48 -4.08
N PHE A 24 -3.89 -5.64 -4.26
CA PHE A 24 -2.50 -6.09 -4.31
C PHE A 24 -1.53 -4.95 -4.01
N VAL A 25 -0.31 -5.32 -3.63
CA VAL A 25 0.88 -4.44 -3.64
C VAL A 25 1.89 -5.04 -4.62
N ARG A 26 2.49 -4.19 -5.46
CA ARG A 26 3.50 -4.59 -6.44
C ARG A 26 4.65 -3.60 -6.46
N LEU A 27 5.88 -4.08 -6.31
CA LEU A 27 7.07 -3.26 -6.55
C LEU A 27 7.22 -3.04 -8.06
N VAL A 28 7.23 -1.78 -8.49
CA VAL A 28 7.36 -1.41 -9.92
C VAL A 28 8.78 -0.96 -10.24
N ASP A 29 9.42 -0.27 -9.30
CA ASP A 29 10.79 0.21 -9.48
C ASP A 29 11.43 0.49 -8.13
N TYR A 30 12.76 0.48 -8.09
CA TYR A 30 13.54 0.86 -6.93
C TYR A 30 14.80 1.61 -7.35
N LEU A 31 15.23 2.53 -6.50
CA LEU A 31 16.50 3.23 -6.65
C LEU A 31 17.35 3.00 -5.42
N GLY A 32 18.55 2.50 -5.65
CA GLY A 32 19.56 2.29 -4.61
C GLY A 32 19.55 0.87 -4.03
N SER A 33 20.47 0.68 -3.09
CA SER A 33 20.70 -0.56 -2.36
C SER A 33 21.35 -0.19 -1.02
N ASP A 34 21.69 -1.16 -0.19
CA ASP A 34 22.47 -0.93 1.05
C ASP A 34 23.77 -0.16 0.80
N GLN A 35 24.43 -0.40 -0.33
CA GLN A 35 25.63 0.33 -0.73
C GLN A 35 25.34 1.83 -0.93
N ARG A 36 24.13 2.20 -1.37
CA ARG A 36 23.74 3.60 -1.54
C ARG A 36 23.63 4.31 -0.19
N ILE A 37 23.09 3.63 0.83
CA ILE A 37 23.02 4.12 2.21
C ILE A 37 24.44 4.37 2.73
N VAL A 38 25.31 3.36 2.59
CA VAL A 38 26.70 3.41 3.05
C VAL A 38 27.49 4.51 2.35
N GLN A 39 27.37 4.62 1.02
CA GLN A 39 28.01 5.69 0.26
C GLN A 39 27.52 7.06 0.71
N SER A 40 26.20 7.24 0.87
CA SER A 40 25.64 8.51 1.35
C SER A 40 26.16 8.90 2.73
N ALA A 41 26.29 7.94 3.66
CA ALA A 41 26.83 8.21 4.98
C ALA A 41 28.33 8.54 4.95
N ARG A 42 29.08 7.90 4.05
CA ARG A 42 30.54 8.07 3.90
C ARG A 42 30.95 9.31 3.11
N VAL A 43 30.07 9.89 2.29
CA VAL A 43 30.31 11.19 1.65
C VAL A 43 30.65 12.27 2.70
N SER A 44 30.15 12.12 3.93
CA SER A 44 30.50 12.99 5.07
C SER A 44 31.91 12.78 5.64
N TYR A 45 32.59 11.66 5.34
CA TYR A 45 33.84 11.25 5.99
C TYR A 45 35.04 11.05 5.02
N GLY A 46 34.86 11.23 3.71
CA GLY A 46 35.93 11.11 2.71
C GLY A 46 36.28 9.67 2.30
N ASN A 47 37.01 9.52 1.19
CA ASN A 47 37.31 8.23 0.56
C ASN A 47 38.21 7.35 1.45
N GLY A 48 37.70 6.18 1.84
CA GLY A 48 38.49 5.08 2.41
C GLY A 48 37.99 3.75 1.88
N THR A 49 38.91 2.91 1.39
CA THR A 49 38.66 1.53 0.94
C THR A 49 38.31 0.63 2.13
N LYS A 50 37.08 0.10 2.18
CA LYS A 50 36.55 -0.73 3.28
C LYS A 50 35.73 -1.92 2.78
N THR A 51 35.60 -2.96 3.61
CA THR A 51 35.05 -4.29 3.26
C THR A 51 33.55 -4.42 3.57
N VAL A 52 32.85 -5.36 2.93
CA VAL A 52 31.39 -5.59 3.06
C VAL A 52 30.93 -5.82 4.51
N SER A 53 31.71 -6.50 5.35
CA SER A 53 31.37 -6.70 6.77
C SER A 53 31.32 -5.39 7.58
N GLN A 54 32.06 -4.36 7.15
CA GLN A 54 32.04 -3.04 7.77
C GLN A 54 30.84 -2.20 7.32
N ASP A 55 30.17 -2.58 6.23
CA ASP A 55 29.01 -1.88 5.67
C ASP A 55 27.74 -2.20 6.46
N ALA A 56 27.46 -3.48 6.73
CA ALA A 56 26.32 -3.89 7.55
C ALA A 56 26.39 -3.31 8.97
N GLY A 57 27.58 -3.34 9.60
CA GLY A 57 27.80 -2.71 10.91
C GLY A 57 27.60 -1.20 10.91
N LEU A 58 27.90 -0.53 9.79
CA LEU A 58 27.61 0.90 9.63
C LEU A 58 26.10 1.16 9.52
N ILE A 59 25.37 0.39 8.70
CA ILE A 59 23.91 0.53 8.57
C ILE A 59 23.23 0.35 9.92
N ASP A 60 23.60 -0.70 10.66
CA ASP A 60 23.07 -0.96 12.00
C ASP A 60 23.41 0.18 12.98
N TYR A 61 24.64 0.70 12.94
CA TYR A 61 25.02 1.88 13.74
C TYR A 61 24.16 3.11 13.41
N LEU A 62 23.95 3.40 12.12
CA LEU A 62 23.12 4.53 11.66
C LEU A 62 21.68 4.41 12.15
N LEU A 63 21.09 3.21 12.02
CA LEU A 63 19.71 2.94 12.46
C LEU A 63 19.58 3.08 13.98
N ARG A 64 20.51 2.50 14.76
CA ARG A 64 20.51 2.60 16.23
C ARG A 64 20.61 4.04 16.75
N HIS A 65 21.32 4.89 16.03
CA HIS A 65 21.49 6.31 16.39
C HIS A 65 20.52 7.24 15.66
N GLN A 66 19.52 6.69 14.98
CA GLN A 66 18.48 7.45 14.26
C GLN A 66 19.06 8.43 13.22
N HIS A 67 20.21 8.10 12.64
CA HIS A 67 20.79 8.82 11.52
C HIS A 67 20.08 8.42 10.22
N THR A 68 18.90 8.99 10.01
CA THR A 68 17.95 8.55 8.96
C THR A 68 18.23 9.12 7.58
N SER A 69 18.92 10.27 7.44
CA SER A 69 19.15 10.92 6.14
C SER A 69 19.84 10.04 5.08
N PRO A 70 20.83 9.17 5.40
CA PRO A 70 21.37 8.22 4.43
C PRO A 70 20.34 7.23 3.87
N PHE A 71 19.29 6.89 4.64
CA PHE A 71 18.23 5.96 4.20
C PHE A 71 17.27 6.62 3.19
N GLU A 72 17.16 7.95 3.18
CA GLU A 72 16.35 8.70 2.20
C GLU A 72 16.91 8.59 0.77
N GLN A 73 18.13 8.08 0.60
CA GLN A 73 18.75 7.84 -0.70
C GLN A 73 18.30 6.53 -1.36
N VAL A 74 17.47 5.72 -0.68
CA VAL A 74 16.81 4.54 -1.23
C VAL A 74 15.34 4.87 -1.46
N VAL A 75 14.84 4.61 -2.66
CA VAL A 75 13.47 4.95 -3.06
C VAL A 75 12.80 3.72 -3.64
N PHE A 76 11.53 3.52 -3.29
CA PHE A 76 10.68 2.47 -3.84
C PHE A 76 9.47 3.09 -4.53
N THR A 77 9.08 2.50 -5.67
CA THR A 77 7.86 2.84 -6.38
C THR A 77 6.94 1.63 -6.38
N PHE A 78 5.72 1.82 -5.87
CA PHE A 78 4.72 0.76 -5.79
C PHE A 78 3.52 1.06 -6.67
N HIS A 79 2.96 0.02 -7.28
CA HIS A 79 1.60 0.01 -7.79
C HIS A 79 0.72 -0.75 -6.81
N VAL A 80 -0.32 -0.08 -6.31
CA VAL A 80 -1.16 -0.63 -5.25
C VAL A 80 -2.63 -0.51 -5.65
N LYS A 81 -3.37 -1.60 -5.49
CA LYS A 81 -4.83 -1.63 -5.61
C LYS A 81 -5.42 -1.87 -4.23
N MET A 82 -6.19 -0.90 -3.74
CA MET A 82 -6.80 -0.94 -2.41
C MET A 82 -8.17 -0.25 -2.40
N PRO A 83 -9.02 -0.51 -1.39
CA PRO A 83 -10.29 0.21 -1.24
C PRO A 83 -10.08 1.68 -0.87
N ILE A 84 -11.02 2.54 -1.26
CA ILE A 84 -10.94 4.00 -1.01
C ILE A 84 -10.75 4.33 0.47
N PHE A 85 -11.39 3.60 1.39
CA PHE A 85 -11.23 3.88 2.83
C PHE A 85 -9.81 3.60 3.34
N VAL A 86 -9.10 2.62 2.74
CA VAL A 86 -7.68 2.34 3.02
C VAL A 86 -6.80 3.43 2.39
N ALA A 87 -7.08 3.81 1.14
CA ALA A 87 -6.36 4.89 0.45
C ALA A 87 -6.43 6.22 1.22
N ARG A 88 -7.57 6.53 1.83
CA ARG A 88 -7.76 7.72 2.68
C ARG A 88 -6.91 7.73 3.95
N GLN A 89 -6.53 6.56 4.47
CA GLN A 89 -5.55 6.45 5.56
C GLN A 89 -4.13 6.59 4.99
N TRP A 90 -3.84 5.92 3.88
CA TRP A 90 -2.53 5.92 3.24
C TRP A 90 -2.06 7.32 2.83
N VAL A 91 -2.94 8.14 2.27
CA VAL A 91 -2.60 9.52 1.82
C VAL A 91 -2.17 10.45 2.96
N ARG A 92 -2.38 10.06 4.23
CA ARG A 92 -1.92 10.83 5.40
C ARG A 92 -0.38 10.80 5.56
N HIS A 93 0.30 9.88 4.90
CA HIS A 93 1.77 9.79 4.86
C HIS A 93 2.34 10.81 3.85
N ARG A 94 2.40 12.08 4.27
CA ARG A 94 2.76 13.25 3.44
C ARG A 94 4.16 13.24 2.82
N MET A 95 5.06 12.37 3.28
CA MET A 95 6.42 12.27 2.74
C MET A 95 6.49 11.41 1.46
N GLY A 96 5.42 10.68 1.13
CA GLY A 96 5.30 9.91 -0.10
C GLY A 96 4.85 10.75 -1.29
N ARG A 97 5.12 10.25 -2.50
CA ARG A 97 4.57 10.78 -3.76
C ARG A 97 3.51 9.80 -4.27
N MET A 98 2.36 10.30 -4.68
CA MET A 98 1.23 9.46 -5.06
C MET A 98 0.54 10.00 -6.31
N ASN A 99 0.11 9.09 -7.18
CA ASN A 99 -0.85 9.34 -8.25
C ASN A 99 -1.95 8.28 -8.15
N GLU A 100 -3.20 8.68 -8.40
CA GLU A 100 -4.38 7.82 -8.24
C GLU A 100 -5.24 7.87 -9.51
N VAL A 101 -5.93 6.76 -9.80
CA VAL A 101 -6.99 6.73 -10.82
C VAL A 101 -8.10 7.70 -10.43
N SER A 102 -8.44 8.61 -11.35
CA SER A 102 -9.48 9.60 -11.10
C SER A 102 -10.81 9.20 -11.73
N GLY A 103 -11.85 9.03 -10.91
CA GLY A 103 -13.24 8.82 -11.36
C GLY A 103 -13.81 9.98 -12.19
N ARG A 104 -13.17 11.15 -12.14
CA ARG A 104 -13.55 12.30 -12.99
C ARG A 104 -13.19 12.06 -14.45
N TYR A 105 -12.08 11.35 -14.70
CA TYR A 105 -11.56 11.09 -16.04
C TYR A 105 -11.83 9.68 -16.53
N SER A 106 -12.01 8.71 -15.63
CA SER A 106 -12.18 7.30 -15.96
C SER A 106 -13.48 6.74 -15.38
N ILE A 107 -14.08 5.77 -16.07
CA ILE A 107 -15.19 4.99 -15.50
C ILE A 107 -14.63 4.08 -14.42
N MET A 108 -15.24 4.10 -13.24
CA MET A 108 -14.83 3.25 -12.13
C MET A 108 -15.22 1.79 -12.41
N LYS A 109 -14.33 0.85 -12.08
CA LYS A 109 -14.62 -0.59 -12.23
C LYS A 109 -15.61 -1.04 -11.16
N ASP A 110 -16.43 -2.04 -11.48
CA ASP A 110 -17.27 -2.77 -10.53
C ASP A 110 -16.42 -3.69 -9.64
N GLU A 111 -15.60 -3.09 -8.78
CA GLU A 111 -14.69 -3.80 -7.90
C GLU A 111 -14.76 -3.22 -6.49
N PHE A 112 -15.55 -3.88 -5.64
CA PHE A 112 -15.69 -3.53 -4.23
C PHE A 112 -14.99 -4.54 -3.33
N TYR A 113 -14.49 -4.06 -2.19
CA TYR A 113 -13.98 -4.93 -1.13
C TYR A 113 -15.12 -5.66 -0.44
N VAL A 114 -14.97 -6.98 -0.31
CA VAL A 114 -15.84 -7.82 0.50
C VAL A 114 -14.95 -8.52 1.55
N PRO A 115 -15.11 -8.22 2.85
CA PRO A 115 -14.34 -8.87 3.90
C PRO A 115 -14.63 -10.37 3.96
N GLU A 116 -13.63 -11.17 4.39
CA GLU A 116 -13.88 -12.56 4.76
C GLU A 116 -14.71 -12.62 6.04
N GLN A 117 -15.43 -13.72 6.27
CA GLN A 117 -16.28 -13.87 7.45
C GLN A 117 -15.50 -13.77 8.77
N LYS A 118 -14.23 -14.22 8.77
CA LYS A 118 -13.34 -14.11 9.93
C LYS A 118 -13.00 -12.66 10.29
N ASP A 119 -13.12 -11.74 9.34
CA ASP A 119 -12.82 -10.31 9.51
C ASP A 119 -14.07 -9.50 9.89
N LEU A 120 -15.22 -10.16 10.05
CA LEU A 120 -16.48 -9.54 10.47
C LEU A 120 -16.62 -9.70 11.97
N GLU A 121 -16.14 -8.70 12.70
CA GLU A 121 -16.11 -8.68 14.16
C GLU A 121 -16.91 -7.48 14.69
N PRO A 122 -17.57 -7.61 15.86
CA PRO A 122 -18.17 -6.49 16.57
C PRO A 122 -17.19 -5.35 16.86
N GLN A 123 -17.75 -4.17 17.16
CA GLN A 123 -16.96 -3.05 17.66
C GLN A 123 -16.41 -3.36 19.06
N SER A 124 -15.13 -3.06 19.29
CA SER A 124 -14.52 -3.21 20.62
C SER A 124 -15.18 -2.28 21.66
N LYS A 125 -15.40 -2.79 22.88
CA LYS A 125 -16.01 -2.06 24.01
C LYS A 125 -15.04 -1.08 24.69
N ASP A 126 -13.74 -1.32 24.61
CA ASP A 126 -12.70 -0.52 25.27
C ASP A 126 -12.04 0.49 24.32
N ASN A 127 -12.87 1.18 23.53
CA ASN A 127 -12.57 2.33 22.66
C ASN A 127 -11.12 2.44 22.14
N LYS A 128 -10.82 1.75 21.02
CA LYS A 128 -9.57 1.96 20.25
C LYS A 128 -9.75 1.76 18.74
N GLN A 129 -10.72 2.44 18.11
CA GLN A 129 -10.85 2.49 16.63
C GLN A 129 -10.85 1.11 15.91
N GLY A 130 -11.13 0.03 16.63
CA GLY A 130 -10.84 -1.34 16.21
C GLY A 130 -11.95 -2.32 16.57
N ARG A 131 -11.77 -3.54 16.09
CA ARG A 131 -12.70 -4.65 16.24
C ARG A 131 -12.47 -5.40 17.56
N SER A 132 -13.46 -6.15 18.01
CA SER A 132 -13.28 -7.16 19.05
C SER A 132 -12.50 -8.37 18.51
N ASP A 133 -11.99 -9.21 19.40
CA ASP A 133 -11.16 -10.37 19.02
C ASP A 133 -11.97 -11.55 18.46
N GLU A 134 -13.30 -11.55 18.63
CA GLU A 134 -14.16 -12.64 18.17
C GLU A 134 -15.03 -12.20 16.98
N PRO A 135 -15.06 -12.98 15.87
CA PRO A 135 -15.93 -12.71 14.75
C PRO A 135 -17.40 -12.99 15.10
N PHE A 136 -18.31 -12.44 14.30
CA PHE A 136 -19.71 -12.83 14.35
C PHE A 136 -19.89 -14.32 14.04
N GLU A 137 -20.95 -14.92 14.58
CA GLU A 137 -21.36 -16.27 14.21
C GLU A 137 -21.53 -16.39 12.69
N ALA A 138 -21.19 -17.55 12.12
CA ALA A 138 -21.14 -17.75 10.66
C ALA A 138 -22.44 -17.34 9.93
N ALA A 139 -23.61 -17.61 10.53
CA ALA A 139 -24.90 -17.19 9.97
C ALA A 139 -25.03 -15.66 9.89
N LYS A 140 -24.62 -14.95 10.95
CA LYS A 140 -24.66 -13.49 11.00
C LYS A 140 -23.58 -12.86 10.11
N ALA A 141 -22.37 -13.42 10.09
CA ALA A 141 -21.30 -12.99 9.21
C ALA A 141 -21.71 -13.10 7.73
N LYS A 142 -22.36 -14.21 7.35
CA LYS A 142 -22.92 -14.39 6.01
C LYS A 142 -24.00 -13.36 5.68
N GLU A 143 -24.95 -13.12 6.59
CA GLU A 143 -25.99 -12.11 6.42
C GLU A 143 -25.39 -10.71 6.17
N ILE A 144 -24.36 -10.33 6.93
CA ILE A 144 -23.64 -9.06 6.76
C ILE A 144 -22.95 -9.00 5.40
N GLN A 145 -22.26 -10.07 5.01
CA GLN A 145 -21.56 -10.16 3.73
C GLN A 145 -22.52 -10.04 2.54
N ASP A 146 -23.65 -10.76 2.58
CA ASP A 146 -24.70 -10.71 1.56
C ASP A 146 -25.29 -9.29 1.46
N SER A 147 -25.52 -8.63 2.59
CA SER A 147 -26.00 -7.24 2.64
C SER A 147 -25.00 -6.26 1.99
N LEU A 148 -23.70 -6.42 2.26
CA LEU A 148 -22.65 -5.62 1.63
C LEU A 148 -22.64 -5.79 0.12
N VAL A 149 -22.64 -7.03 -0.36
CA VAL A 149 -22.61 -7.35 -1.80
C VAL A 149 -23.85 -6.79 -2.50
N GLN A 150 -25.03 -6.94 -1.91
CA GLN A 150 -26.28 -6.41 -2.47
C GLN A 150 -26.25 -4.88 -2.58
N GLY A 151 -25.79 -4.18 -1.54
CA GLY A 151 -25.70 -2.72 -1.54
C GLY A 151 -24.67 -2.19 -2.54
N GLN A 152 -23.52 -2.85 -2.65
CA GLN A 152 -22.47 -2.55 -3.64
C GLN A 152 -23.01 -2.66 -5.06
N LYS A 153 -23.67 -3.78 -5.38
CA LYS A 153 -24.27 -4.01 -6.69
C LYS A 153 -25.32 -2.94 -7.04
N ALA A 154 -26.25 -2.66 -6.11
CA ALA A 154 -27.28 -1.65 -6.34
C ALA A 154 -26.68 -0.26 -6.59
N SER A 155 -25.59 0.08 -5.91
CA SER A 155 -24.88 1.35 -6.10
C SER A 155 -24.22 1.43 -7.48
N TYR A 156 -23.57 0.35 -7.93
CA TYR A 156 -22.92 0.32 -9.23
C TYR A 156 -23.91 0.28 -10.40
N ASP A 157 -25.02 -0.43 -10.24
CA ASP A 157 -26.11 -0.45 -11.22
C ASP A 157 -26.68 0.97 -11.41
N ALA A 158 -26.90 1.72 -10.32
CA ALA A 158 -27.34 3.11 -10.37
C ALA A 158 -26.30 4.04 -11.02
N TYR A 159 -25.02 3.92 -10.66
CA TYR A 159 -23.91 4.64 -11.30
C TYR A 159 -23.89 4.42 -12.82
N SER A 160 -23.99 3.16 -13.25
CA SER A 160 -23.98 2.78 -14.67
C SER A 160 -25.16 3.37 -15.42
N GLN A 161 -26.37 3.31 -14.84
CA GLN A 161 -27.56 3.92 -15.43
C GLN A 161 -27.43 5.44 -15.58
N LEU A 162 -26.84 6.13 -14.60
CA LEU A 162 -26.59 7.57 -14.68
C LEU A 162 -25.59 7.89 -15.79
N LEU A 163 -24.51 7.12 -15.94
CA LEU A 163 -23.57 7.28 -17.04
C LEU A 163 -24.25 7.11 -18.42
N ASP A 164 -25.16 6.15 -18.56
CA ASP A 164 -25.89 5.90 -19.81
C ASP A 164 -26.79 7.07 -20.22
N THR A 165 -27.18 7.94 -19.28
CA THR A 165 -27.90 9.20 -19.59
C THR A 165 -27.02 10.29 -20.19
N GLY A 166 -25.69 10.09 -20.22
CA GLY A 166 -24.72 11.11 -20.60
C GLY A 166 -24.31 12.05 -19.46
N LEU A 167 -24.62 11.71 -18.21
CA LEU A 167 -24.22 12.50 -17.03
C LEU A 167 -22.68 12.56 -16.91
N ALA A 168 -22.18 13.70 -16.41
CA ALA A 168 -20.77 13.88 -16.13
C ALA A 168 -20.27 12.87 -15.08
N ARG A 169 -19.12 12.24 -15.32
CA ARG A 169 -18.55 11.17 -14.46
C ARG A 169 -18.22 11.60 -13.04
N GLU A 170 -17.93 12.88 -12.83
CA GLU A 170 -17.67 13.40 -11.48
C GLU A 170 -18.94 13.58 -10.63
N VAL A 171 -20.12 13.44 -11.25
CA VAL A 171 -21.44 13.56 -10.62
C VAL A 171 -22.17 12.22 -10.53
N ALA A 172 -22.03 11.37 -11.55
CA ALA A 172 -22.60 10.01 -11.59
C ALA A 172 -22.10 9.15 -10.42
#